data_AF-A0AAE2ZM06-F1
#
_entry.id   AF-A0AAE2ZM06-F1
#
_cell.length_a   1.000
_cell.length_b   1.000
_cell.length_c   1.000
_cell.angle_alpha   90.00
_cell.angle_beta   90.00
_cell.angle_gamma   90.00
#
_symmetry.space_group_name_H-M   'P 1'
#
loop_
_entity.id
_entity.type
_entity.pdbx_description
1 polymer ?
#
loop_
_entity_poly.entity_id
_entity_poly.type
_entity_poly.pdbx_seq_one_letter_code
_entity_poly.pdbx_strand_id
1 'polypeptide(L)'
;MRHLIERYPPAFAPEGEGGAPGGDGGQADPGNSQPESNEAAGASPAGDPPAEPYRPDGLPETMYGDNDHGTIDKMAEALKGYRDRDAQRQLPETAEAYSQFDLESAPEEIRPMIGELASDPLFGKVSAIALERGVPVGDMQAITLSLYSAAHEAGLFEQHIDPAQERSLLLPDSAATLPKEQQDQAIDQRLQANSDFVDLMVQNAGLDKAVGEHAKLMLMDTAAGNRFFEWIAGQVQGTDRAQPQPGQGGNTGASRREQLRAELAKPEMQPGHRMFDRAKYDALESEYRTVVGN
;
A
#
# COMPACT_ATOMS: atom_id res chain seq x y z
N MET A 1 4.48 4.94 7.33
CA MET A 1 5.72 4.73 6.53
C MET A 1 6.47 6.05 6.29
N ARG A 2 7.24 6.57 7.27
CA ARG A 2 7.90 7.90 7.14
C ARG A 2 9.43 7.94 7.33
N HIS A 3 10.13 6.82 7.50
CA HIS A 3 11.53 6.88 7.94
C HIS A 3 12.55 6.01 7.17
N LEU A 4 12.32 5.70 5.89
CA LEU A 4 13.28 4.89 5.11
C LEU A 4 13.96 5.59 3.91
N ILE A 5 13.68 6.86 3.61
CA ILE A 5 14.19 7.52 2.39
C ILE A 5 15.34 8.54 2.64
N GLU A 6 15.70 8.87 3.88
CA GLU A 6 16.66 9.97 4.15
C GLU A 6 18.15 9.61 4.13
N ARG A 7 18.59 8.51 3.51
CA ARG A 7 19.98 8.04 3.65
C ARG A 7 20.73 7.67 2.37
N TYR A 8 20.62 8.46 1.30
CA TYR A 8 21.62 8.47 0.22
C TYR A 8 21.91 9.89 -0.30
N PRO A 9 23.19 10.34 -0.32
CA PRO A 9 23.58 11.63 -0.90
C PRO A 9 23.65 11.58 -2.44
N PRO A 10 23.41 12.70 -3.16
CA PRO A 10 23.44 12.71 -4.62
C PRO A 10 24.89 12.69 -5.15
N ALA A 11 25.15 11.80 -6.10
CA ALA A 11 26.38 11.77 -6.86
C ALA A 11 26.08 12.15 -8.33
N PHE A 12 26.82 13.15 -8.81
CA PHE A 12 27.02 13.58 -10.21
C PHE A 12 25.95 14.45 -10.89
N ALA A 13 26.29 15.74 -11.02
CA ALA A 13 26.00 16.53 -12.22
C ALA A 13 27.01 16.16 -13.34
N PRO A 14 26.65 16.36 -14.62
CA PRO A 14 27.31 17.45 -15.35
C PRO A 14 26.43 18.21 -16.34
N GLU A 15 26.94 19.40 -16.68
CA GLU A 15 26.53 20.39 -17.68
C GLU A 15 26.61 19.88 -19.14
N GLY A 16 25.89 20.56 -20.06
CA GLY A 16 26.09 20.41 -21.50
C GLY A 16 25.10 21.21 -22.36
N GLU A 17 25.53 22.39 -22.83
CA GLU A 17 24.89 23.24 -23.85
C GLU A 17 24.81 22.59 -25.24
N GLY A 18 23.88 23.07 -26.10
CA GLY A 18 24.12 23.04 -27.55
C GLY A 18 22.90 23.07 -28.49
N GLY A 19 22.57 24.25 -29.03
CA GLY A 19 22.43 24.49 -30.49
C GLY A 19 21.24 23.93 -31.31
N ALA A 20 20.41 24.86 -31.81
CA ALA A 20 19.52 24.72 -33.00
C ALA A 20 20.36 24.71 -34.33
N PRO A 21 19.82 24.82 -35.59
CA PRO A 21 18.43 24.95 -36.09
C PRO A 21 18.11 24.25 -37.46
N GLY A 22 16.90 24.50 -38.03
CA GLY A 22 16.58 24.41 -39.49
C GLY A 22 15.62 23.26 -39.86
N GLY A 23 14.65 23.38 -40.78
CA GLY A 23 14.29 24.43 -41.72
C GLY A 23 13.05 24.05 -42.57
N ASP A 24 12.51 25.11 -43.16
CA ASP A 24 11.54 25.37 -44.24
C ASP A 24 10.96 24.28 -45.18
N GLY A 25 9.77 24.61 -45.74
CA GLY A 25 9.16 24.04 -46.95
C GLY A 25 7.98 23.08 -46.71
N GLY A 26 6.80 23.18 -47.33
CA GLY A 26 6.26 24.04 -48.38
C GLY A 26 4.87 23.49 -48.72
N GLN A 27 3.84 24.33 -48.62
CA GLN A 27 2.44 23.95 -48.86
C GLN A 27 2.08 24.17 -50.33
N ALA A 28 1.63 23.12 -51.02
CA ALA A 28 1.02 23.18 -52.34
C ALA A 28 -0.49 22.93 -52.24
N ASP A 29 -1.28 23.78 -52.92
CA ASP A 29 -2.72 23.68 -53.11
C ASP A 29 -3.00 23.20 -54.55
N PRO A 30 -3.88 22.19 -54.80
CA PRO A 30 -4.10 21.67 -56.14
C PRO A 30 -5.29 22.34 -56.84
N GLY A 31 -5.00 23.10 -57.89
CA GLY A 31 -5.98 23.65 -58.83
C GLY A 31 -6.35 22.66 -59.95
N ASN A 32 -7.43 21.93 -59.70
CA ASN A 32 -8.44 21.38 -60.62
C ASN A 32 -8.31 21.71 -62.13
N SER A 33 -8.25 20.67 -62.98
CA SER A 33 -8.68 20.74 -64.40
C SER A 33 -9.06 19.34 -64.92
N GLN A 34 -10.36 19.10 -65.07
CA GLN A 34 -10.94 18.08 -65.95
C GLN A 34 -10.51 18.32 -67.42
N PRO A 35 -10.55 17.27 -68.27
CA PRO A 35 -11.57 17.34 -69.31
C PRO A 35 -12.30 16.02 -69.60
N GLU A 36 -13.60 16.20 -69.81
CA GLU A 36 -14.44 15.70 -70.91
C GLU A 36 -14.42 14.21 -71.29
N SER A 37 -15.59 13.63 -71.10
CA SER A 37 -16.15 12.44 -71.73
C SER A 37 -16.19 12.54 -73.25
N ASN A 38 -15.78 11.47 -73.93
CA ASN A 38 -16.22 11.18 -75.29
C ASN A 38 -16.56 9.69 -75.41
N GLU A 39 -17.84 9.40 -75.61
CA GLU A 39 -18.35 8.07 -75.99
C GLU A 39 -17.98 7.79 -77.45
N ALA A 40 -17.36 6.63 -77.70
CA ALA A 40 -17.37 6.01 -79.02
C ALA A 40 -17.49 4.49 -78.85
N ALA A 41 -18.66 3.97 -79.22
CA ALA A 41 -18.91 2.55 -79.38
C ALA A 41 -18.14 2.02 -80.61
N GLY A 42 -17.35 0.97 -80.43
CA GLY A 42 -16.64 0.30 -81.52
C GLY A 42 -15.93 -0.98 -81.07
N ALA A 43 -16.58 -2.12 -81.35
CA ALA A 43 -16.03 -3.47 -81.52
C ALA A 43 -15.05 -4.03 -80.45
N SER A 44 -15.55 -4.99 -79.66
CA SER A 44 -14.73 -5.91 -78.87
C SER A 44 -13.76 -6.71 -79.75
N PRO A 45 -12.44 -6.63 -79.55
CA PRO A 45 -11.52 -7.67 -79.98
C PRO A 45 -11.65 -8.88 -79.03
N ALA A 46 -11.40 -10.07 -79.55
CA ALA A 46 -11.36 -11.32 -78.80
C ALA A 46 -10.41 -11.17 -77.58
N GLY A 47 -10.93 -11.50 -76.40
CA GLY A 47 -10.28 -11.24 -75.12
C GLY A 47 -8.93 -11.95 -74.99
N ASP A 48 -7.92 -11.17 -74.65
CA ASP A 48 -6.77 -11.66 -73.90
C ASP A 48 -7.27 -12.40 -72.64
N PRO A 49 -6.56 -13.45 -72.18
CA PRO A 49 -6.85 -14.05 -70.89
C PRO A 49 -6.89 -12.93 -69.83
N PRO A 50 -7.81 -12.98 -68.85
CA PRO A 50 -7.89 -11.95 -67.83
C PRO A 50 -6.51 -11.80 -67.20
N ALA A 51 -5.95 -10.59 -67.25
CA ALA A 51 -4.65 -10.32 -66.67
C ALA A 51 -4.67 -10.83 -65.23
N GLU A 52 -3.68 -11.66 -64.86
CA GLU A 52 -3.58 -12.14 -63.50
C GLU A 52 -3.53 -10.93 -62.55
N PRO A 53 -4.29 -10.95 -61.45
CA PRO A 53 -4.30 -9.85 -60.49
C PRO A 53 -2.88 -9.50 -60.06
N TYR A 54 -2.53 -8.21 -60.08
CA TYR A 54 -1.20 -7.74 -59.72
C TYR A 54 -0.91 -8.08 -58.25
N ARG A 55 0.10 -8.93 -58.02
CA ARG A 55 0.54 -9.35 -56.69
C ARG A 55 1.90 -8.71 -56.39
N PRO A 56 1.96 -7.59 -55.67
CA PRO A 56 3.23 -6.99 -55.28
C PRO A 56 4.00 -7.91 -54.33
N ASP A 57 5.32 -7.98 -54.53
CA ASP A 57 6.24 -8.73 -53.66
C ASP A 57 6.22 -8.19 -52.23
N GLY A 58 6.18 -9.10 -51.25
CA GLY A 58 6.21 -8.76 -49.82
C GLY A 58 4.84 -8.52 -49.17
N LEU A 59 3.74 -8.57 -49.94
CA LEU A 59 2.40 -8.54 -49.36
C LEU A 59 2.02 -9.95 -48.85
N PRO A 60 1.56 -10.10 -47.59
CA PRO A 60 1.16 -11.41 -47.08
C PRO A 60 -0.06 -11.95 -47.81
N GLU A 61 -0.13 -13.27 -47.99
CA GLU A 61 -1.19 -13.95 -48.75
C GLU A 61 -2.61 -13.62 -48.26
N THR A 62 -2.75 -13.30 -46.97
CA THR A 62 -4.03 -12.89 -46.36
C THR A 62 -4.62 -11.61 -46.95
N MET A 63 -3.78 -10.75 -47.54
CA MET A 63 -4.18 -9.46 -48.12
C MET A 63 -4.59 -9.56 -49.59
N TYR A 64 -4.46 -10.73 -50.21
CA TYR A 64 -4.88 -10.95 -51.58
C TYR A 64 -6.40 -11.13 -51.67
N GLY A 65 -7.06 -10.25 -52.42
CA GLY A 65 -8.46 -10.41 -52.81
C GLY A 65 -8.60 -11.22 -54.11
N ASP A 66 -9.84 -11.60 -54.43
CA ASP A 66 -10.17 -12.35 -55.65
C ASP A 66 -9.80 -11.59 -56.95
N ASN A 67 -9.65 -10.27 -56.86
CA ASN A 67 -9.17 -9.38 -57.91
C ASN A 67 -8.35 -8.22 -57.32
N ASP A 68 -7.85 -7.35 -58.19
CA ASP A 68 -7.07 -6.16 -57.79
C ASP A 68 -7.86 -5.24 -56.85
N HIS A 69 -9.14 -5.02 -57.13
CA HIS A 69 -10.01 -4.22 -56.25
C HIS A 69 -10.15 -4.83 -54.86
N GLY A 70 -10.37 -6.14 -54.74
CA GLY A 70 -10.46 -6.82 -53.45
C GLY A 70 -9.13 -6.85 -52.69
N THR A 71 -8.00 -6.81 -53.40
CA THR A 71 -6.67 -6.67 -52.78
C THR A 71 -6.49 -5.24 -52.24
N ILE A 72 -6.90 -4.23 -53.02
CA ILE A 72 -6.90 -2.83 -52.59
C ILE A 72 -7.83 -2.62 -51.38
N ASP A 73 -9.02 -3.22 -51.39
CA ASP A 73 -9.99 -3.12 -50.29
C ASP A 73 -9.43 -3.75 -49.00
N LYS A 74 -8.79 -4.92 -49.07
CA LYS A 74 -8.12 -5.55 -47.93
C LYS A 74 -6.95 -4.71 -47.40
N MET A 75 -6.15 -4.12 -48.29
CA MET A 75 -5.09 -3.19 -47.89
C MET A 75 -5.66 -1.93 -47.22
N ALA A 76 -6.78 -1.40 -47.73
CA ALA A 76 -7.46 -0.25 -47.15
C ALA A 76 -8.06 -0.59 -45.77
N GLU A 77 -8.65 -1.77 -45.61
CA GLU A 77 -9.14 -2.28 -44.33
C GLU A 77 -8.00 -2.46 -43.31
N ALA A 78 -6.88 -3.05 -43.73
CA ALA A 78 -5.70 -3.17 -42.89
C ALA A 78 -5.17 -1.80 -42.45
N LEU A 79 -5.02 -0.87 -43.39
CA LEU A 79 -4.58 0.50 -43.10
C LEU A 79 -5.54 1.23 -42.16
N LYS A 80 -6.85 1.03 -42.35
CA LYS A 80 -7.87 1.54 -41.43
C LYS A 80 -7.70 0.94 -40.04
N GLY A 81 -7.51 -0.38 -39.92
CA GLY A 81 -7.23 -1.05 -38.64
C GLY A 81 -5.97 -0.52 -37.96
N TYR A 82 -4.90 -0.24 -38.71
CA TYR A 82 -3.69 0.42 -38.19
C TYR A 82 -3.98 1.83 -37.68
N ARG A 83 -4.73 2.63 -38.44
CA ARG A 83 -5.12 3.99 -38.03
C ARG A 83 -6.03 3.99 -36.82
N ASP A 84 -6.99 3.10 -36.76
CA ASP A 84 -7.92 2.96 -35.64
C ASP A 84 -7.16 2.52 -34.38
N ARG A 85 -6.22 1.57 -34.51
CA ARG A 85 -5.34 1.15 -33.41
C ARG A 85 -4.43 2.28 -32.94
N ASP A 86 -3.83 3.03 -33.85
CA ASP A 86 -2.94 4.13 -33.49
C ASP A 86 -3.73 5.32 -32.89
N ALA A 87 -4.97 5.54 -33.32
CA ALA A 87 -5.89 6.49 -32.70
C ALA A 87 -6.32 6.05 -31.28
N GLN A 88 -6.44 4.75 -31.04
CA GLN A 88 -6.75 4.18 -29.71
C GLN A 88 -5.52 4.13 -28.79
N ARG A 89 -4.30 4.12 -29.34
CA ARG A 89 -3.05 4.03 -28.58
C ARG A 89 -2.71 5.25 -27.72
N GLN A 90 -3.51 6.32 -27.77
CA GLN A 90 -3.42 7.55 -26.96
C GLN A 90 -2.10 7.66 -26.19
N LEU A 91 -1.05 8.04 -26.91
CA LEU A 91 0.24 8.29 -26.30
C LEU A 91 0.09 9.50 -25.39
N PRO A 92 0.50 9.40 -24.13
CA PRO A 92 0.37 10.53 -23.22
C PRO A 92 1.37 11.62 -23.62
N GLU A 93 0.98 12.88 -23.39
CA GLU A 93 1.87 14.02 -23.56
C GLU A 93 2.88 14.14 -22.40
N THR A 94 2.54 13.58 -21.23
CA THR A 94 3.35 13.67 -20.02
C THR A 94 3.39 12.34 -19.25
N ALA A 95 4.44 12.12 -18.45
CA ALA A 95 4.62 10.89 -17.70
C ALA A 95 3.59 10.72 -16.57
N GLU A 96 3.02 11.83 -16.08
CA GLU A 96 1.99 11.84 -15.02
C GLU A 96 0.68 11.19 -15.47
N ALA A 97 0.43 11.06 -16.77
CA ALA A 97 -0.75 10.35 -17.26
C ALA A 97 -0.76 8.86 -16.85
N TYR A 98 0.41 8.24 -16.69
CA TYR A 98 0.51 6.82 -16.32
C TYR A 98 0.07 6.54 -14.88
N SER A 99 0.14 7.53 -13.99
CA SER A 99 -0.28 7.39 -12.59
C SER A 99 -1.76 7.70 -12.35
N GLN A 100 -2.49 8.12 -13.37
CA GLN A 100 -3.93 8.39 -13.30
C GLN A 100 -4.74 7.10 -13.45
N PHE A 101 -4.57 6.18 -12.50
CA PHE A 101 -5.35 4.95 -12.45
C PHE A 101 -6.80 5.25 -12.12
N ASP A 102 -7.71 4.52 -12.77
CA ASP A 102 -9.08 4.42 -12.29
C ASP A 102 -9.12 3.51 -11.06
N LEU A 103 -9.10 4.14 -9.88
CA LEU A 103 -9.07 3.43 -8.60
C LEU A 103 -10.37 2.66 -8.34
N GLU A 104 -11.49 3.03 -8.97
CA GLU A 104 -12.76 2.34 -8.78
C GLU A 104 -12.77 0.96 -9.43
N SER A 105 -12.10 0.82 -10.58
CA SER A 105 -11.95 -0.47 -11.28
C SER A 105 -10.77 -1.32 -10.79
N ALA A 106 -9.88 -0.75 -9.97
CA ALA A 106 -8.78 -1.50 -9.36
C ALA A 106 -9.30 -2.50 -8.29
N PRO A 107 -8.69 -3.70 -8.17
CA PRO A 107 -8.99 -4.65 -7.11
C PRO A 107 -8.81 -4.01 -5.72
N GLU A 108 -9.74 -4.30 -4.80
CA GLU A 108 -9.82 -3.62 -3.50
C GLU A 108 -8.54 -3.78 -2.68
N GLU A 109 -7.89 -4.93 -2.78
CA GLU A 109 -6.70 -5.30 -2.02
C GLU A 109 -5.47 -4.48 -2.40
N ILE A 110 -5.38 -4.05 -3.68
CA ILE A 110 -4.24 -3.29 -4.19
C ILE A 110 -4.57 -1.81 -4.38
N ARG A 111 -5.84 -1.43 -4.38
CA ARG A 111 -6.31 -0.04 -4.52
C ARG A 111 -5.52 0.96 -3.68
N PRO A 112 -5.22 0.74 -2.37
CA PRO A 112 -4.42 1.71 -1.62
C PRO A 112 -2.99 1.86 -2.15
N MET A 113 -2.34 0.76 -2.55
CA MET A 113 -1.00 0.80 -3.14
C MET A 113 -0.99 1.50 -4.50
N ILE A 114 -2.04 1.29 -5.31
CA ILE A 114 -2.22 1.99 -6.58
C ILE A 114 -2.50 3.49 -6.38
N GLY A 115 -3.23 3.88 -5.34
CA GLY A 115 -3.46 5.27 -5.00
C GLY A 115 -2.18 6.05 -4.65
N GLU A 116 -1.19 5.37 -4.07
CA GLU A 116 0.08 5.97 -3.65
C GLU A 116 1.14 6.03 -4.77
N LEU A 117 0.96 5.28 -5.87
CA LEU A 117 1.91 5.18 -6.99
C LEU A 117 2.23 6.53 -7.63
N ALA A 118 1.29 7.48 -7.64
CA ALA A 118 1.53 8.82 -8.15
C ALA A 118 2.59 9.60 -7.34
N SER A 119 2.77 9.23 -6.07
CA SER A 119 3.77 9.83 -5.19
C SER A 119 5.08 9.03 -5.14
N ASP A 120 5.15 7.87 -5.80
CA ASP A 120 6.33 7.00 -5.79
C ASP A 120 7.39 7.50 -6.80
N PRO A 121 8.59 7.93 -6.33
CA PRO A 121 9.68 8.35 -7.19
C PRO A 121 10.17 7.25 -8.15
N LEU A 122 10.05 5.97 -7.77
CA LEU A 122 10.42 4.85 -8.65
C LEU A 122 9.44 4.74 -9.81
N PHE A 123 8.15 4.84 -9.54
CA PHE A 123 7.14 4.82 -10.58
C PHE A 123 7.25 6.01 -11.53
N GLY A 124 7.61 7.20 -11.02
CA GLY A 124 7.91 8.37 -11.85
C GLY A 124 9.03 8.10 -12.86
N LYS A 125 10.10 7.39 -12.47
CA LYS A 125 11.19 6.99 -13.39
C LYS A 125 10.73 5.98 -14.43
N VAL A 126 9.95 4.99 -14.04
CA VAL A 126 9.40 4.00 -14.99
C VAL A 126 8.45 4.68 -15.98
N SER A 127 7.63 5.61 -15.51
CA SER A 127 6.70 6.40 -16.33
C SER A 127 7.43 7.27 -17.37
N ALA A 128 8.57 7.87 -17.00
CA ALA A 128 9.42 8.60 -17.94
C ALA A 128 9.98 7.68 -19.04
N ILE A 129 10.47 6.49 -18.68
CA ILE A 129 10.94 5.50 -19.67
C ILE A 129 9.78 5.03 -20.56
N ALA A 130 8.60 4.80 -20.00
CA ALA A 130 7.42 4.40 -20.74
C ALA A 130 7.01 5.47 -21.78
N LEU A 131 7.07 6.75 -21.39
CA LEU A 131 6.86 7.88 -22.30
C LEU A 131 7.90 7.88 -23.44
N GLU A 132 9.19 7.77 -23.12
CA GLU A 132 10.27 7.71 -24.13
C GLU A 132 10.12 6.54 -25.11
N ARG A 133 9.56 5.43 -24.64
CA ARG A 133 9.33 4.21 -25.44
C ARG A 133 8.00 4.20 -26.18
N GLY A 134 7.17 5.23 -26.01
CA GLY A 134 5.88 5.34 -26.64
C GLY A 134 4.89 4.26 -26.21
N VAL A 135 4.93 3.88 -24.93
CA VAL A 135 3.97 2.92 -24.37
C VAL A 135 2.60 3.58 -24.23
N PRO A 136 1.50 2.98 -24.69
CA PRO A 136 0.16 3.50 -24.43
C PRO A 136 -0.16 3.56 -22.92
N VAL A 137 -0.90 4.57 -22.47
CA VAL A 137 -1.30 4.70 -21.05
C VAL A 137 -2.00 3.44 -20.54
N GLY A 138 -2.99 2.96 -21.30
CA GLY A 138 -3.76 1.77 -20.93
C GLY A 138 -2.91 0.52 -20.79
N ASP A 139 -1.90 0.34 -21.65
CA ASP A 139 -1.00 -0.82 -21.58
C ASP A 139 -0.13 -0.77 -20.32
N MET A 140 0.47 0.40 -20.02
CA MET A 140 1.29 0.56 -18.81
C MET A 140 0.46 0.39 -17.53
N GLN A 141 -0.76 0.94 -17.50
CA GLN A 141 -1.65 0.79 -16.35
C GLN A 141 -2.08 -0.67 -16.17
N ALA A 142 -2.44 -1.37 -17.25
CA ALA A 142 -2.80 -2.79 -17.19
C ALA A 142 -1.64 -3.68 -16.70
N ILE A 143 -0.41 -3.41 -17.18
CA ILE A 143 0.79 -4.11 -16.72
C ILE A 143 1.04 -3.85 -15.23
N THR A 144 0.90 -2.60 -14.79
CA THR A 144 1.11 -2.22 -13.38
C THR A 144 0.09 -2.89 -12.47
N LEU A 145 -1.20 -2.84 -12.81
CA LEU A 145 -2.26 -3.50 -12.06
C LEU A 145 -2.00 -5.01 -11.96
N SER A 146 -1.67 -5.65 -13.09
CA SER A 146 -1.38 -7.09 -13.12
C SER A 146 -0.18 -7.47 -12.25
N LEU A 147 0.89 -6.66 -12.28
CA LEU A 147 2.08 -6.87 -11.45
C LEU A 147 1.73 -6.75 -9.96
N TYR A 148 0.97 -5.72 -9.57
CA TYR A 148 0.61 -5.50 -8.18
C TYR A 148 -0.34 -6.58 -7.65
N SER A 149 -1.32 -7.01 -8.46
CA SER A 149 -2.17 -8.15 -8.13
C SER A 149 -1.36 -9.42 -7.94
N ALA A 150 -0.47 -9.76 -8.88
CA ALA A 150 0.36 -10.96 -8.79
C ALA A 150 1.33 -10.92 -7.59
N ALA A 151 1.91 -9.75 -7.30
CA ALA A 151 2.80 -9.57 -6.15
C ALA A 151 2.03 -9.66 -4.82
N HIS A 152 0.80 -9.14 -4.76
CA HIS A 152 -0.09 -9.33 -3.61
C HIS A 152 -0.44 -10.82 -3.42
N GLU A 153 -0.86 -11.51 -4.48
CA GLU A 153 -1.16 -12.96 -4.44
C GLU A 153 0.05 -13.81 -4.03
N ALA A 154 1.25 -13.42 -4.45
CA ALA A 154 2.50 -14.08 -4.07
C ALA A 154 2.94 -13.77 -2.63
N GLY A 155 2.23 -12.89 -1.91
CA GLY A 155 2.60 -12.46 -0.56
C GLY A 155 3.88 -11.62 -0.52
N LEU A 156 4.26 -10.99 -1.64
CA LEU A 156 5.42 -10.09 -1.70
C LEU A 156 5.13 -8.73 -1.05
N PHE A 157 3.86 -8.35 -0.94
CA PHE A 157 3.43 -7.19 -0.20
C PHE A 157 2.91 -7.60 1.18
N GLU A 158 3.38 -6.88 2.21
CA GLU A 158 2.68 -6.87 3.50
C GLU A 158 1.26 -6.32 3.26
N GLN A 159 0.25 -6.89 3.93
CA GLN A 159 -1.12 -6.39 3.79
C GLN A 159 -1.15 -4.90 4.11
N HIS A 160 -1.82 -4.11 3.26
CA HIS A 160 -1.94 -2.68 3.52
C HIS A 160 -2.71 -2.46 4.83
N ILE A 161 -2.06 -1.78 5.78
CA ILE A 161 -2.63 -1.45 7.08
C ILE A 161 -3.19 -0.03 7.00
N ASP A 162 -4.52 0.13 7.01
CA ASP A 162 -5.15 1.44 7.19
C ASP A 162 -5.17 1.78 8.69
N PRO A 163 -4.39 2.78 9.16
CA PRO A 163 -4.32 3.11 10.58
C PRO A 163 -5.66 3.52 11.19
N ALA A 164 -6.56 4.13 10.40
CA ALA A 164 -7.87 4.54 10.89
C ALA A 164 -8.80 3.34 11.06
N GLN A 165 -8.77 2.41 10.10
CA GLN A 165 -9.52 1.15 10.19
C GLN A 165 -9.00 0.30 11.34
N GLU A 166 -7.69 0.12 11.48
CA GLU A 166 -7.10 -0.65 12.56
C GLU A 166 -7.42 -0.06 13.94
N ARG A 167 -7.37 1.27 14.09
CA ARG A 167 -7.82 1.92 15.33
C ARG A 167 -9.28 1.66 15.64
N SER A 168 -10.15 1.64 14.63
CA SER A 168 -11.57 1.31 14.84
C SER A 168 -11.77 -0.14 15.31
N LEU A 169 -10.95 -1.09 14.82
CA LEU A 169 -10.97 -2.49 15.24
C LEU A 169 -10.45 -2.71 16.66
N LEU A 170 -9.70 -1.74 17.20
CA LEU A 170 -9.20 -1.73 18.57
C LEU A 170 -10.18 -1.13 19.57
N LEU A 171 -11.29 -0.54 19.14
CA LEU A 171 -12.28 0.02 20.04
C LEU A 171 -12.94 -1.09 20.88
N PRO A 172 -12.88 -1.02 22.22
CA PRO A 172 -13.59 -1.99 23.07
C PRO A 172 -15.11 -1.82 22.94
N ASP A 173 -15.86 -2.92 22.99
CA ASP A 173 -17.34 -2.89 22.95
C ASP A 173 -17.93 -2.01 24.05
N SER A 174 -17.28 -1.95 25.22
CA SER A 174 -17.66 -1.09 26.35
C SER A 174 -17.50 0.41 26.08
N ALA A 175 -16.67 0.78 25.10
CA ALA A 175 -16.38 2.16 24.73
C ALA A 175 -17.11 2.60 23.45
N ALA A 176 -17.75 1.68 22.72
CA ALA A 176 -18.38 1.95 21.42
C ALA A 176 -19.46 3.04 21.46
N THR A 177 -20.13 3.24 22.60
CA THR A 177 -21.16 4.26 22.79
C THR A 177 -20.64 5.57 23.37
N LEU A 178 -19.35 5.66 23.72
CA LEU A 178 -18.76 6.86 24.31
C LEU A 178 -18.50 7.94 23.24
N PRO A 179 -18.32 9.21 23.62
CA PRO A 179 -17.85 10.25 22.71
C PRO A 179 -16.48 9.89 22.10
N LYS A 180 -16.22 10.35 20.86
CA LYS A 180 -15.01 10.01 20.09
C LYS A 180 -13.70 10.19 20.87
N GLU A 181 -13.58 11.26 21.66
CA GLU A 181 -12.39 11.51 22.48
C GLU A 181 -12.15 10.43 23.54
N GLN A 182 -13.22 9.89 24.15
CA GLN A 182 -13.13 8.80 25.12
C GLN A 182 -12.92 7.45 24.44
N GLN A 183 -13.41 7.28 23.21
CA GLN A 183 -13.10 6.12 22.36
C GLN A 183 -11.61 6.08 22.04
N ASP A 184 -11.03 7.21 21.61
CA ASP A 184 -9.61 7.34 21.32
C ASP A 184 -8.75 7.07 22.57
N GLN A 185 -9.14 7.60 23.73
CA GLN A 185 -8.46 7.29 25.00
C GLN A 185 -8.52 5.81 25.36
N ALA A 186 -9.65 5.13 25.12
CA ALA A 186 -9.78 3.70 25.39
C ALA A 186 -8.89 2.87 24.46
N ILE A 187 -8.76 3.25 23.18
CA ILE A 187 -7.85 2.63 22.22
C ILE A 187 -6.39 2.85 22.66
N ASP A 188 -6.01 4.07 23.03
CA ASP A 188 -4.65 4.40 23.43
C ASP A 188 -4.24 3.68 24.73
N GLN A 189 -5.16 3.57 25.69
CA GLN A 189 -4.95 2.78 26.92
C GLN A 189 -4.72 1.29 26.61
N ARG A 190 -5.48 0.75 25.65
CA ARG A 190 -5.34 -0.65 25.20
C ARG A 190 -3.96 -0.89 24.55
N LEU A 191 -3.53 0.00 23.66
CA LEU A 191 -2.22 -0.06 23.03
C LEU A 191 -1.08 0.05 24.04
N GLN A 192 -1.20 0.98 25.00
CA GLN A 192 -0.21 1.16 26.06
C GLN A 192 -0.11 -0.09 26.94
N ALA A 193 -1.24 -0.67 27.34
CA ALA A 193 -1.26 -1.90 28.15
C ALA A 193 -0.55 -3.07 27.46
N ASN A 194 -0.69 -3.20 26.14
CA ASN A 194 0.01 -4.22 25.36
C ASN A 194 1.52 -3.96 25.28
N SER A 195 1.93 -2.70 25.10
CA SER A 195 3.35 -2.32 25.16
C SER A 195 3.97 -2.64 26.52
N ASP A 196 3.27 -2.25 27.58
CA ASP A 196 3.72 -2.44 28.97
C ASP A 196 3.81 -3.93 29.32
N PHE A 197 2.89 -4.75 28.79
CA PHE A 197 2.95 -6.21 28.95
C PHE A 197 4.22 -6.79 28.34
N VAL A 198 4.58 -6.39 27.12
CA VAL A 198 5.83 -6.89 26.49
C VAL A 198 7.06 -6.41 27.26
N ASP A 199 7.08 -5.16 27.75
CA ASP A 199 8.18 -4.68 28.61
C ASP A 199 8.28 -5.48 29.90
N LEU A 200 7.15 -5.84 30.50
CA LEU A 200 7.10 -6.67 31.69
C LEU A 200 7.62 -8.08 31.41
N MET A 201 7.34 -8.65 30.24
CA MET A 201 7.89 -9.94 29.81
C MET A 201 9.41 -9.89 29.62
N VAL A 202 9.93 -8.81 29.06
CA VAL A 202 11.39 -8.59 28.93
C VAL A 202 12.04 -8.45 30.30
N GLN A 203 11.43 -7.69 31.21
CA GLN A 203 12.01 -7.44 32.53
C GLN A 203 11.92 -8.65 33.47
N ASN A 204 10.80 -9.36 33.46
CA ASN A 204 10.45 -10.30 34.54
C ASN A 204 10.25 -11.75 34.08
N ALA A 205 9.96 -11.99 32.80
CA ALA A 205 9.68 -13.34 32.28
C ALA A 205 10.83 -13.94 31.46
N GLY A 206 11.95 -13.21 31.31
CA GLY A 206 13.13 -13.68 30.58
C GLY A 206 12.99 -13.62 29.06
N LEU A 207 12.05 -12.84 28.53
CA LEU A 207 12.00 -12.55 27.10
C LEU A 207 13.24 -11.73 26.72
N ASP A 208 13.95 -12.16 25.67
CA ASP A 208 15.08 -11.38 25.17
C ASP A 208 14.62 -9.98 24.70
N LYS A 209 15.41 -8.96 25.04
CA LYS A 209 15.04 -7.57 24.75
C LYS A 209 14.88 -7.32 23.25
N ALA A 210 15.78 -7.85 22.42
CA ALA A 210 15.71 -7.65 20.97
C ALA A 210 14.46 -8.33 20.38
N VAL A 211 14.09 -9.50 20.93
CA VAL A 211 12.86 -10.20 20.54
C VAL A 211 11.62 -9.40 20.96
N GLY A 212 11.60 -8.83 22.17
CA GLY A 212 10.50 -7.99 22.65
C GLY A 212 10.33 -6.72 21.81
N GLU A 213 11.41 -6.00 21.52
CA GLU A 213 11.39 -4.80 20.66
C GLU A 213 10.95 -5.13 19.23
N HIS A 214 11.41 -6.25 18.67
CA HIS A 214 10.98 -6.71 17.35
C HIS A 214 9.49 -7.09 17.32
N ALA A 215 9.01 -7.79 18.35
CA ALA A 215 7.60 -8.14 18.47
C ALA A 215 6.72 -6.88 18.55
N LYS A 216 7.15 -5.86 19.31
CA LYS A 216 6.44 -4.58 19.35
C LYS A 216 6.37 -3.95 17.96
N LEU A 217 7.51 -3.84 17.28
CA LEU A 217 7.60 -3.20 15.98
C LEU A 217 6.72 -3.87 14.91
N MET A 218 6.68 -5.21 14.88
CA MET A 218 5.98 -5.93 13.81
C MET A 218 4.48 -6.15 14.10
N LEU A 219 4.07 -6.18 15.38
CA LEU A 219 2.72 -6.62 15.75
C LEU A 219 1.86 -5.50 16.36
N MET A 220 2.45 -4.47 16.98
CA MET A 220 1.65 -3.42 17.60
C MET A 220 0.98 -2.47 16.61
N ASP A 221 1.42 -2.46 15.35
CA ASP A 221 0.84 -1.61 14.31
C ASP A 221 -0.50 -2.16 13.76
N THR A 222 -0.89 -3.40 14.13
CA THR A 222 -2.15 -4.02 13.72
C THR A 222 -3.07 -4.32 14.91
N ALA A 223 -4.38 -4.25 14.69
CA ALA A 223 -5.37 -4.67 15.68
C ALA A 223 -5.27 -6.18 15.98
N ALA A 224 -4.93 -6.99 14.98
CA ALA A 224 -4.68 -8.42 15.13
C ALA A 224 -3.49 -8.70 16.06
N GLY A 225 -2.36 -8.01 15.88
CA GLY A 225 -1.19 -8.19 16.73
C GLY A 225 -1.41 -7.69 18.17
N ASN A 226 -2.16 -6.61 18.35
CA ASN A 226 -2.60 -6.17 19.68
C ASN A 226 -3.51 -7.21 20.38
N ARG A 227 -4.50 -7.76 19.67
CA ARG A 227 -5.34 -8.86 20.19
C ARG A 227 -4.53 -10.11 20.52
N PHE A 228 -3.47 -10.38 19.77
CA PHE A 228 -2.54 -11.48 20.07
C PHE A 228 -1.79 -11.24 21.39
N PHE A 229 -1.29 -10.01 21.64
CA PHE A 229 -0.68 -9.68 22.92
C PHE A 229 -1.65 -9.81 24.09
N GLU A 230 -2.91 -9.39 23.91
CA GLU A 230 -3.96 -9.57 24.93
C GLU A 230 -4.26 -11.04 25.22
N TRP A 231 -4.30 -11.86 24.18
CA TRP A 231 -4.47 -13.31 24.34
C TRP A 231 -3.29 -13.92 25.11
N ILE A 232 -2.05 -13.59 24.76
CA ILE A 232 -0.86 -14.04 25.50
C ILE A 232 -0.91 -13.53 26.94
N ALA A 233 -1.21 -12.26 27.15
CA ALA A 233 -1.34 -11.68 28.49
C ALA A 233 -2.36 -12.47 29.30
N GLY A 234 -3.53 -12.79 28.73
CA GLY A 234 -4.54 -13.64 29.37
C GLY A 234 -4.07 -15.07 29.67
N GLN A 235 -3.22 -15.67 28.84
CA GLN A 235 -2.63 -16.99 29.11
C GLN A 235 -1.57 -16.95 30.22
N VAL A 236 -0.70 -15.94 30.21
CA VAL A 236 0.41 -15.78 31.16
C VAL A 236 -0.11 -15.36 32.53
N GLN A 237 -1.10 -14.48 32.54
CA GLN A 237 -1.74 -14.01 33.76
C GLN A 237 -2.74 -15.06 34.28
N GLY A 238 -3.23 -15.96 33.42
CA GLY A 238 -4.12 -17.07 33.77
C GLY A 238 -5.58 -16.60 33.90
N THR A 239 -6.52 -17.49 33.59
CA THR A 239 -7.99 -17.23 33.56
C THR A 239 -8.62 -16.89 34.93
N ASP A 240 -7.82 -16.47 35.91
CA ASP A 240 -8.24 -16.00 37.24
C ASP A 240 -7.21 -15.07 37.92
N ARG A 241 -6.17 -14.58 37.21
CA ARG A 241 -5.26 -13.58 37.76
C ARG A 241 -5.03 -12.48 36.72
N ALA A 242 -5.40 -11.26 37.13
CA ALA A 242 -4.95 -9.98 36.61
C ALA A 242 -4.93 -9.78 35.09
N GLN A 243 -6.06 -9.37 34.49
CA GLN A 243 -5.99 -8.50 33.32
C GLN A 243 -5.11 -7.28 33.63
N PRO A 244 -4.33 -6.74 32.68
CA PRO A 244 -3.73 -5.43 32.83
C PRO A 244 -4.85 -4.40 32.65
N GLN A 245 -5.51 -4.08 33.76
CA GLN A 245 -6.54 -3.06 33.79
C GLN A 245 -5.87 -1.68 33.79
N PRO A 246 -6.28 -0.76 32.90
CA PRO A 246 -5.71 0.58 32.85
C PRO A 246 -6.03 1.28 34.16
N GLY A 247 -5.07 2.07 34.64
CA GLY A 247 -4.96 2.46 36.03
C GLY A 247 -6.24 2.99 36.66
N GLN A 248 -6.77 2.25 37.64
CA GLN A 248 -7.41 2.80 38.84
C GLN A 248 -7.53 1.68 39.88
N GLY A 249 -6.71 1.75 40.94
CA GLY A 249 -7.03 1.21 42.27
C GLY A 249 -7.25 -0.30 42.43
N GLY A 250 -6.20 -0.99 42.89
CA GLY A 250 -6.35 -2.07 43.88
C GLY A 250 -6.39 -3.50 43.35
N ASN A 251 -5.22 -4.17 43.33
CA ASN A 251 -5.16 -5.54 43.84
C ASN A 251 -3.84 -5.79 44.59
N THR A 252 -4.00 -5.91 45.91
CA THR A 252 -3.05 -5.70 47.00
C THR A 252 -2.53 -7.04 47.56
N GLY A 253 -1.94 -7.89 46.72
CA GLY A 253 -1.35 -9.15 47.17
C GLY A 253 0.16 -9.05 47.38
N ALA A 254 0.90 -8.79 46.29
CA ALA A 254 2.35 -8.74 46.30
C ALA A 254 2.89 -7.36 46.73
N SER A 255 2.32 -6.26 46.22
CA SER A 255 2.73 -4.89 46.54
C SER A 255 2.36 -4.46 47.96
N ARG A 256 1.20 -4.90 48.48
CA ARG A 256 0.77 -4.59 49.86
C ARG A 256 1.65 -5.27 50.88
N ARG A 257 2.12 -6.49 50.60
CA ARG A 257 3.04 -7.23 51.46
C ARG A 257 4.38 -6.50 51.61
N GLU A 258 4.91 -5.94 50.53
CA GLU A 258 6.15 -5.15 50.55
C GLU A 258 5.97 -3.81 51.26
N GLN A 259 4.84 -3.13 51.03
CA GLN A 259 4.50 -1.89 51.72
C GLN A 259 4.32 -2.09 53.23
N LEU A 260 3.62 -3.15 53.66
CA LEU A 260 3.43 -3.46 55.07
C LEU A 260 4.76 -3.82 55.76
N ARG A 261 5.70 -4.48 55.06
CA ARG A 261 7.05 -4.69 55.59
C ARG A 261 7.83 -3.39 55.74
N ALA A 262 7.73 -2.49 54.76
CA ALA A 262 8.38 -1.18 54.83
C ALA A 262 7.79 -0.30 55.95
N GLU A 263 6.48 -0.42 56.21
CA GLU A 263 5.81 0.28 57.30
C GLU A 263 6.16 -0.30 58.68
N LEU A 264 6.25 -1.63 58.82
CA LEU A 264 6.73 -2.30 60.05
C LEU A 264 8.22 -1.99 60.34
N ALA A 265 9.01 -1.64 59.32
CA ALA A 265 10.40 -1.24 59.50
C ALA A 265 10.56 0.20 60.03
N LYS A 266 9.51 1.02 60.05
CA LYS A 266 9.59 2.40 60.54
C LYS A 266 9.89 2.44 62.04
N PRO A 267 10.62 3.45 62.54
CA PRO A 267 10.96 3.57 63.97
C PRO A 267 9.73 3.63 64.89
N GLU A 268 8.57 4.07 64.39
CA GLU A 268 7.31 4.11 65.14
C GLU A 268 6.68 2.73 65.37
N MET A 269 7.15 1.71 64.65
CA MET A 269 6.63 0.33 64.69
C MET A 269 7.63 -0.64 65.32
N GLN A 270 8.78 -0.17 65.81
CA GLN A 270 9.78 -1.02 66.45
C GLN A 270 9.60 -1.05 67.97
N PRO A 271 9.35 -2.24 68.58
CA PRO A 271 9.27 -2.38 70.03
C PRO A 271 10.61 -1.99 70.67
N GLY A 272 10.64 -0.83 71.34
CA GLY A 272 11.85 -0.29 71.98
C GLY A 272 12.25 1.11 71.49
N HIS A 273 11.63 1.63 70.44
CA HIS A 273 11.85 3.01 70.00
C HIS A 273 10.99 4.00 70.79
N ARG A 274 11.50 5.23 71.03
CA ARG A 274 10.80 6.26 71.83
C ARG A 274 9.45 6.69 71.23
N MET A 275 9.29 6.54 69.92
CA MET A 275 8.07 6.88 69.17
C MET A 275 7.18 5.66 68.90
N PHE A 276 7.42 4.54 69.59
CA PHE A 276 6.66 3.32 69.38
C PHE A 276 5.19 3.51 69.77
N ASP A 277 4.29 3.28 68.81
CA ASP A 277 2.85 3.29 69.02
C ASP A 277 2.32 1.86 68.95
N ARG A 278 2.03 1.30 70.11
CA ARG A 278 1.54 -0.07 70.25
C ARG A 278 0.22 -0.31 69.53
N ALA A 279 -0.68 0.67 69.51
CA ALA A 279 -1.99 0.51 68.87
C ALA A 279 -1.86 0.46 67.34
N LYS A 280 -0.95 1.25 66.77
CA LYS A 280 -0.67 1.21 65.33
C LYS A 280 0.09 -0.05 64.93
N TYR A 281 1.02 -0.51 65.76
CA TYR A 281 1.74 -1.76 65.54
C TYR A 281 0.79 -2.96 65.49
N ASP A 282 -0.09 -3.10 66.49
CA ASP A 282 -1.03 -4.22 66.58
C ASP A 282 -2.03 -4.22 65.40
N ALA A 283 -2.48 -3.04 64.96
CA ALA A 283 -3.34 -2.89 63.77
C ALA A 283 -2.62 -3.30 62.48
N LEU A 284 -1.37 -2.86 62.30
CA LEU A 284 -0.55 -3.16 61.12
C LEU A 284 -0.14 -4.64 61.07
N GLU A 285 0.15 -5.26 62.21
CA GLU A 285 0.45 -6.70 62.30
C GLU A 285 -0.79 -7.56 61.97
N SER A 286 -1.99 -7.16 62.42
CA SER A 286 -3.24 -7.82 62.05
C SER A 286 -3.50 -7.75 60.55
N GLU A 287 -3.24 -6.60 59.92
CA GLU A 287 -3.37 -6.43 58.49
C GLU A 287 -2.34 -7.29 57.74
N TYR A 288 -1.09 -7.33 58.21
CA TYR A 288 -0.05 -8.18 57.65
C TYR A 288 -0.41 -9.67 57.72
N ARG A 289 -0.93 -10.15 58.85
CA ARG A 289 -1.40 -11.55 58.97
C ARG A 289 -2.54 -11.86 58.02
N THR A 290 -3.44 -10.91 57.76
CA THR A 290 -4.56 -11.08 56.82
C THR A 290 -4.08 -11.15 55.36
N VAL A 291 -3.04 -10.40 55.00
CA VAL A 291 -2.48 -10.32 53.64
C VAL A 291 -1.44 -11.42 53.36
N VAL A 292 -0.79 -11.97 54.39
CA VAL A 292 0.23 -13.03 54.26
C VAL A 292 -0.32 -14.43 54.59
N GLY A 293 -1.40 -14.51 55.37
CA GLY A 293 -1.98 -15.76 55.89
C GLY A 293 -3.04 -16.46 55.04
N ASN A 294 -3.19 -16.12 53.75
CA ASN A 294 -3.97 -16.88 52.76
C ASN A 294 -3.15 -17.08 51.48
#